data_AF-A0AA39CBH3-F1
#
_entry.id   AF-A0AA39CBH3-F1
#
_cell.length_a   1.000
_cell.length_b   1.000
_cell.length_c   1.000
_cell.angle_alpha   90.00
_cell.angle_beta   90.00
_cell.angle_gamma   90.00
#
_symmetry.space_group_name_H-M   'P 1'
#
loop_
_entity.id
_entity.type
_entity.pdbx_description
1 polymer ?
#
loop_
_entity_poly.entity_id
_entity_poly.type
_entity_poly.pdbx_seq_one_letter_code
_entity_poly.pdbx_strand_id
1 'polypeptide(L)'
;MISDLNHADSCGATPLDWAALVTNAVTVLLSWWAFEVPKLFRNGGIRQYWNAISWGCLRLCMPSVAAITAVSSTSDRKAWLKRYYYGLSPDGAEERLTKIQSLKSGLTDALVIVSTVSSLYTLHSTPESQLSGWNSSLWSFPSCPAAIYGIWISLASRTKLTPGWTLGLGLLWACAIGAGVGYAVSQIKGSYAIGTIGCYVAIALPWGYISFLGPLMLVTLVITVFARIGGVAAGALSPDAYFPFCALKGPALAAPYIAMGGITGVLSLFAFFRSLMAVAGGKERRVQQSRGVVVDG
;
A
#
# COMPACT_ATOMS: atom_id res chain seq x y z
N MET A 1 2.38 45.02 -7.27
CA MET A 1 1.59 44.04 -8.06
C MET A 1 2.24 43.84 -9.43
N ILE A 2 3.55 43.54 -9.46
CA ILE A 2 4.33 43.12 -10.64
C ILE A 2 5.49 42.25 -10.09
N SER A 3 5.18 41.10 -9.50
CA SER A 3 6.20 40.09 -9.13
C SER A 3 5.79 38.67 -9.52
N ASP A 4 4.63 38.48 -10.15
CA ASP A 4 4.05 37.14 -10.38
C ASP A 4 4.32 36.60 -11.79
N LEU A 5 5.01 37.35 -12.65
CA LEU A 5 5.30 36.93 -14.03
C LEU A 5 6.62 36.18 -14.20
N ASN A 6 7.53 36.21 -13.22
CA ASN A 6 8.86 35.59 -13.35
C ASN A 6 8.98 34.19 -12.69
N HIS A 7 7.93 33.66 -12.09
CA HIS A 7 7.93 32.27 -11.56
C HIS A 7 7.34 31.24 -12.53
N ALA A 8 6.80 31.68 -13.68
CA ALA A 8 6.21 30.78 -14.67
C ALA A 8 7.25 30.08 -15.56
N ASP A 9 8.47 30.62 -15.69
CA ASP A 9 9.43 30.19 -16.71
C ASP A 9 10.48 29.17 -16.25
N SER A 10 10.50 28.77 -14.98
CA SER A 10 11.48 27.79 -14.46
C SER A 10 10.86 26.45 -14.06
N CYS A 11 9.79 26.02 -14.73
CA CYS A 11 9.10 24.76 -14.45
C CYS A 11 9.52 23.67 -15.44
N GLY A 12 10.82 23.34 -15.44
CA GLY A 12 11.40 22.30 -16.31
C GLY A 12 11.42 20.94 -15.62
N ALA A 13 10.33 20.17 -15.73
CA ALA A 13 10.33 18.79 -15.27
C ALA A 13 11.42 17.98 -15.98
N THR A 14 12.35 17.41 -15.22
CA THR A 14 13.41 16.54 -15.72
C THR A 14 12.86 15.19 -16.16
N PRO A 15 13.60 14.40 -16.96
CA PRO A 15 13.20 13.03 -17.29
C PRO A 15 12.97 12.15 -16.05
N LEU A 16 13.70 12.42 -14.97
CA LEU A 16 13.54 11.74 -13.69
C LEU A 16 12.21 12.10 -13.03
N ASP A 17 11.80 13.37 -13.07
CA ASP A 17 10.48 13.80 -12.57
C ASP A 17 9.38 13.02 -13.30
N TRP A 18 9.43 12.99 -14.63
CA TRP A 18 8.49 12.22 -15.44
C TRP A 18 8.47 10.74 -15.09
N ALA A 19 9.65 10.12 -14.88
CA ALA A 19 9.73 8.74 -14.43
C ALA A 19 9.09 8.54 -13.05
N ALA A 20 9.32 9.45 -12.09
CA ALA A 20 8.71 9.41 -10.77
C ALA A 20 7.19 9.54 -10.84
N LEU A 21 6.67 10.47 -11.65
CA LEU A 21 5.23 10.66 -11.85
C LEU A 21 4.58 9.44 -12.51
N VAL A 22 5.17 8.91 -13.58
CA VAL A 22 4.62 7.75 -14.30
C VAL A 22 4.65 6.51 -13.41
N THR A 23 5.75 6.24 -12.72
CA THR A 23 5.84 5.08 -11.82
C THR A 23 4.88 5.23 -10.63
N ASN A 24 4.69 6.44 -10.09
CA ASN A 24 3.69 6.72 -9.07
C ASN A 24 2.27 6.47 -9.62
N ALA A 25 1.92 7.02 -10.79
CA ALA A 25 0.63 6.80 -11.43
C ALA A 25 0.35 5.31 -11.66
N VAL A 26 1.33 4.55 -12.15
CA VAL A 26 1.19 3.10 -12.38
C VAL A 26 0.99 2.36 -11.05
N THR A 27 1.78 2.68 -10.03
CA THR A 27 1.72 1.97 -8.73
C THR A 27 0.47 2.33 -7.93
N VAL A 28 0.07 3.61 -7.90
CA VAL A 28 -1.07 4.12 -7.14
C VAL A 28 -2.38 3.90 -7.88
N LEU A 29 -2.44 4.18 -9.18
CA LEU A 29 -3.69 4.16 -9.94
C LEU A 29 -3.93 2.84 -10.66
N LEU A 30 -2.93 2.19 -11.27
CA LEU A 30 -3.18 1.09 -12.21
C LEU A 30 -2.96 -0.31 -11.63
N SER A 31 -1.93 -0.50 -10.81
CA SER A 31 -1.40 -1.82 -10.46
C SER A 31 -2.41 -2.77 -9.79
N TRP A 32 -3.38 -2.24 -9.05
CA TRP A 32 -4.32 -3.03 -8.25
C TRP A 32 -5.60 -3.45 -8.99
N TRP A 33 -5.98 -2.80 -10.08
CA TRP A 33 -7.16 -3.17 -10.87
C TRP A 33 -6.83 -3.58 -12.30
N ALA A 34 -5.92 -2.88 -12.97
CA ALA A 34 -5.59 -3.14 -14.38
C ALA A 34 -4.99 -4.55 -14.53
N PHE A 35 -4.12 -4.96 -13.59
CA PHE A 35 -3.53 -6.30 -13.62
C PHE A 35 -4.52 -7.42 -13.26
N GLU A 36 -5.71 -7.09 -12.76
CA GLU A 36 -6.76 -8.06 -12.45
C GLU A 36 -7.79 -8.21 -13.57
N VAL A 37 -7.77 -7.34 -14.60
CA VAL A 37 -8.71 -7.36 -15.74
C VAL A 37 -8.85 -8.74 -16.37
N PRO A 38 -7.79 -9.57 -16.57
CA PRO A 38 -7.96 -10.92 -17.11
C PRO A 38 -8.90 -11.83 -16.30
N LYS A 39 -9.15 -11.54 -15.01
CA LYS A 39 -10.11 -12.30 -14.19
C LYS A 39 -11.56 -12.06 -14.56
N LEU A 40 -11.88 -10.94 -15.22
CA LEU A 40 -13.24 -10.68 -15.75
C LEU A 40 -13.67 -11.74 -16.76
N PHE A 41 -12.70 -12.30 -17.50
CA PHE A 41 -12.93 -13.24 -18.59
C PHE A 41 -12.73 -14.71 -18.20
N ARG A 42 -12.58 -15.02 -16.90
CA ARG A 42 -12.38 -16.39 -16.39
C ARG A 42 -13.58 -16.86 -15.55
N ASN A 43 -13.64 -18.16 -15.27
CA ASN A 43 -14.69 -18.78 -14.45
C ASN A 43 -14.76 -18.11 -13.05
N GLY A 44 -15.88 -17.45 -12.76
CA GLY A 44 -16.10 -16.62 -11.55
C GLY A 44 -16.19 -15.11 -11.82
N GLY A 45 -15.83 -14.68 -13.03
CA GLY A 45 -16.16 -13.39 -13.65
C GLY A 45 -15.98 -12.17 -12.74
N ILE A 46 -16.99 -11.29 -12.73
CA ILE A 46 -16.97 -10.01 -12.05
C ILE A 46 -16.76 -10.12 -10.53
N ARG A 47 -17.26 -11.20 -9.91
CA ARG A 47 -17.12 -11.41 -8.46
C ARG A 47 -15.67 -11.66 -8.08
N GLN A 48 -14.96 -12.51 -8.83
CA GLN A 48 -13.53 -12.76 -8.57
C GLN A 48 -12.68 -11.52 -8.84
N TYR A 49 -13.04 -10.73 -9.85
CA TYR A 49 -12.40 -9.44 -10.14
C TYR A 49 -12.55 -8.47 -8.95
N TRP A 50 -13.77 -8.22 -8.48
CA TRP A 50 -14.02 -7.34 -7.33
C TRP A 50 -13.33 -7.83 -6.05
N ASN A 51 -13.31 -9.14 -5.81
CA ASN A 51 -12.61 -9.72 -4.66
C ASN A 51 -11.10 -9.50 -4.73
N ALA A 52 -10.51 -9.65 -5.92
CA ALA A 52 -9.08 -9.44 -6.12
C ALA A 52 -8.69 -7.97 -5.95
N ILE A 53 -9.49 -7.08 -6.52
CA ILE A 53 -9.30 -5.63 -6.45
C ILE A 53 -9.42 -5.14 -5.01
N SER A 54 -10.51 -5.48 -4.33
CA SER A 54 -10.71 -5.07 -2.94
C SER A 54 -9.60 -5.57 -2.02
N TRP A 55 -9.12 -6.80 -2.24
CA TRP A 55 -7.95 -7.31 -1.53
C TRP A 55 -6.68 -6.52 -1.85
N GLY A 56 -6.45 -6.18 -3.12
CA GLY A 56 -5.35 -5.32 -3.54
C GLY A 56 -5.39 -3.96 -2.86
N CYS A 57 -6.56 -3.32 -2.79
CA CYS A 57 -6.77 -2.06 -2.08
C CYS A 57 -6.45 -2.19 -0.58
N LEU A 58 -6.96 -3.24 0.09
CA LEU A 58 -6.65 -3.51 1.50
C LEU A 58 -5.14 -3.67 1.72
N ARG A 59 -4.47 -4.46 0.88
CA ARG A 59 -3.01 -4.66 0.98
C ARG A 59 -2.26 -3.34 0.82
N LEU A 60 -2.73 -2.45 -0.05
CA LEU A 60 -2.08 -1.15 -0.25
C LEU A 60 -2.35 -0.15 0.87
N CYS A 61 -3.55 -0.19 1.49
CA CYS A 61 -3.93 0.76 2.52
C CYS A 61 -3.59 0.30 3.95
N MET A 62 -3.60 -1.00 4.18
CA MET A 62 -3.39 -1.66 5.47
C MET A 62 -2.60 -2.96 5.27
N PRO A 63 -1.33 -2.88 4.81
CA PRO A 63 -0.53 -4.06 4.49
C PRO A 63 -0.31 -4.98 5.69
N SER A 64 -0.21 -4.41 6.89
CA SER A 64 -0.09 -5.13 8.16
C SER A 64 -1.31 -6.01 8.45
N VAL A 65 -2.52 -5.51 8.15
CA VAL A 65 -3.77 -6.26 8.28
C VAL A 65 -3.83 -7.40 7.25
N ALA A 66 -3.44 -7.13 6.01
CA ALA A 66 -3.36 -8.17 4.98
C ALA A 66 -2.33 -9.25 5.35
N ALA A 67 -1.18 -8.86 5.91
CA ALA A 67 -0.13 -9.75 6.41
C ALA A 67 -0.62 -10.64 7.57
N ILE A 68 -1.25 -10.04 8.57
CA ILE A 68 -1.85 -10.77 9.71
C ILE A 68 -2.87 -11.77 9.19
N THR A 69 -3.80 -11.32 8.34
CA THR A 69 -4.82 -12.21 7.76
C THR A 69 -4.18 -13.39 7.02
N ALA A 70 -3.15 -13.13 6.20
CA ALA A 70 -2.49 -14.15 5.42
C ALA A 70 -1.81 -15.21 6.29
N VAL A 71 -1.09 -14.78 7.33
CA VAL A 71 -0.34 -15.66 8.24
C VAL A 71 -1.27 -16.37 9.25
N SER A 72 -2.30 -15.70 9.76
CA SER A 72 -3.19 -16.26 10.78
C SER A 72 -4.22 -17.23 10.22
N SER A 73 -4.52 -17.13 8.91
CA SER A 73 -5.58 -17.92 8.29
C SER A 73 -5.16 -19.35 7.92
N THR A 74 -3.87 -19.69 7.97
CA THR A 74 -3.36 -21.05 7.66
C THR A 74 -2.06 -21.36 8.37
N SER A 75 -1.86 -22.63 8.73
CA SER A 75 -0.59 -23.15 9.22
C SER A 75 0.39 -23.48 8.07
N ASP A 76 -0.07 -23.61 6.82
CA ASP A 76 0.82 -23.83 5.69
C ASP A 76 1.58 -22.54 5.33
N ARG A 77 2.89 -22.54 5.58
CA ARG A 77 3.76 -21.40 5.26
C ARG A 77 3.83 -21.10 3.77
N LYS A 78 3.69 -22.12 2.92
CA LYS A 78 3.74 -21.96 1.46
C LYS A 78 2.54 -21.17 0.93
N ALA A 79 1.44 -21.15 1.71
CA ALA A 79 0.22 -20.44 1.42
C ALA A 79 0.26 -18.95 1.79
N TRP A 80 1.12 -18.55 2.74
CA TRP A 80 1.16 -17.19 3.27
C TRP A 80 1.35 -16.15 2.16
N LEU A 81 2.30 -16.40 1.26
CA LEU A 81 2.60 -15.47 0.17
C LEU A 81 1.41 -15.33 -0.78
N LYS A 82 0.73 -16.43 -1.10
CA LYS A 82 -0.43 -16.42 -2.01
C LYS A 82 -1.57 -15.63 -1.38
N ARG A 83 -1.85 -15.89 -0.10
CA ARG A 83 -2.90 -15.21 0.65
C ARG A 83 -2.60 -13.72 0.84
N TYR A 84 -1.33 -13.35 0.98
CA TYR A 84 -0.93 -11.95 1.07
C TYR A 84 -1.23 -11.16 -0.22
N TYR A 85 -0.84 -11.67 -1.40
CA TYR A 85 -1.07 -10.95 -2.66
C TYR A 85 -2.48 -11.13 -3.25
N TYR A 86 -3.11 -12.28 -3.06
CA TYR A 86 -4.36 -12.65 -3.75
C TYR A 86 -5.56 -12.85 -2.83
N GLY A 87 -5.36 -12.78 -1.51
CA GLY A 87 -6.42 -12.89 -0.52
C GLY A 87 -6.84 -14.32 -0.18
N LEU A 88 -7.88 -14.40 0.62
CA LEU A 88 -8.48 -15.67 1.04
C LEU A 88 -9.32 -16.25 -0.09
N SER A 89 -8.88 -17.38 -0.64
CA SER A 89 -9.66 -18.13 -1.63
C SER A 89 -10.76 -18.92 -0.92
N PRO A 90 -12.03 -18.80 -1.33
CA PRO A 90 -13.15 -19.51 -0.69
C PRO A 90 -13.11 -21.03 -0.92
N ASP A 91 -12.45 -21.49 -1.98
CA ASP A 91 -12.66 -22.84 -2.51
C ASP A 91 -11.52 -23.84 -2.23
N GLY A 92 -10.62 -23.55 -1.27
CA GLY A 92 -9.49 -24.44 -0.97
C GLY A 92 -8.51 -24.64 -2.14
N ALA A 93 -8.63 -23.83 -3.19
CA ALA A 93 -7.80 -23.91 -4.39
C ALA A 93 -6.31 -23.79 -4.04
N GLU A 94 -5.50 -24.58 -4.76
CA GLU A 94 -4.05 -24.74 -4.67
C GLU A 94 -3.35 -23.62 -3.90
N GLU A 95 -2.78 -23.90 -2.72
CA GLU A 95 -2.29 -22.83 -1.84
C GLU A 95 -0.96 -22.20 -2.33
N ARG A 96 -0.34 -22.75 -3.38
CA ARG A 96 0.93 -22.26 -3.93
C ARG A 96 0.74 -21.21 -5.02
N LEU A 97 1.68 -20.25 -5.10
CA LEU A 97 1.74 -19.32 -6.23
C LEU A 97 2.18 -20.05 -7.50
N THR A 98 1.53 -19.73 -8.61
CA THR A 98 2.05 -20.07 -9.94
C THR A 98 3.24 -19.19 -10.31
N LYS A 99 4.06 -19.61 -11.28
CA LYS A 99 5.20 -18.81 -11.76
C LYS A 99 4.78 -17.41 -12.21
N ILE A 100 3.66 -17.31 -12.93
CA ILE A 100 3.09 -16.05 -13.41
C ILE A 100 2.67 -15.16 -12.23
N GLN A 101 2.02 -15.75 -11.21
CA GLN A 101 1.62 -15.03 -10.01
C GLN A 101 2.83 -14.51 -9.23
N SER A 102 3.89 -15.33 -9.13
CA SER A 102 5.14 -14.93 -8.48
C SER A 102 5.81 -13.77 -9.23
N LEU A 103 5.89 -13.85 -10.56
CA LEU A 103 6.46 -12.78 -11.39
C LEU A 103 5.67 -11.48 -11.24
N LYS A 104 4.33 -11.56 -11.31
CA LYS A 104 3.44 -10.40 -11.11
C LYS A 104 3.63 -9.76 -9.74
N SER A 105 3.72 -10.57 -8.69
CA SER A 105 3.91 -10.09 -7.32
C SER A 105 5.26 -9.38 -7.15
N GLY A 106 6.33 -9.99 -7.66
CA GLY A 106 7.68 -9.40 -7.66
C GLY A 106 7.75 -8.11 -8.47
N LEU A 107 7.13 -8.06 -9.66
CA LEU A 107 7.09 -6.86 -10.49
C LEU A 107 6.34 -5.72 -9.79
N THR A 108 5.22 -6.02 -9.14
CA THR A 108 4.42 -5.01 -8.42
C THR A 108 5.23 -4.39 -7.29
N ASP A 109 5.91 -5.20 -6.49
CA ASP A 109 6.72 -4.71 -5.38
C ASP A 109 7.98 -3.97 -5.87
N ALA A 110 8.61 -4.44 -6.95
CA ALA A 110 9.72 -3.74 -7.58
C ALA A 110 9.32 -2.34 -8.08
N LEU A 111 8.16 -2.21 -8.74
CA LEU A 111 7.64 -0.92 -9.19
C LEU A 111 7.39 0.04 -8.03
N VAL A 112 6.86 -0.44 -6.91
CA VAL A 112 6.64 0.34 -5.69
C VAL A 112 7.96 0.82 -5.09
N ILE A 113 8.96 -0.06 -5.03
CA ILE A 113 10.30 0.29 -4.50
C ILE A 113 10.98 1.31 -5.42
N VAL A 114 10.99 1.08 -6.74
CA VAL A 114 11.56 2.01 -7.72
C VAL A 114 10.87 3.38 -7.62
N SER A 115 9.54 3.42 -7.56
CA SER A 115 8.79 4.67 -7.42
C SER A 115 9.17 5.42 -6.13
N THR A 116 9.36 4.69 -5.02
CA THR A 116 9.80 5.28 -3.74
C THR A 116 11.21 5.87 -3.86
N VAL A 117 12.17 5.10 -4.42
CA VAL A 117 13.57 5.54 -4.58
C VAL A 117 13.66 6.74 -5.53
N SER A 118 12.97 6.71 -6.67
CA SER A 118 12.93 7.83 -7.61
C SER A 118 12.35 9.09 -6.97
N SER A 119 11.31 8.95 -6.15
CA SER A 119 10.71 10.09 -5.46
C SER A 119 11.65 10.69 -4.42
N LEU A 120 12.35 9.86 -3.64
CA LEU A 120 13.35 10.32 -2.68
C LEU A 120 14.53 11.03 -3.38
N TYR A 121 15.01 10.47 -4.49
CA TYR A 121 16.10 11.06 -5.25
C TYR A 121 15.70 12.40 -5.89
N THR A 122 14.46 12.49 -6.39
CA THR A 122 13.88 13.74 -6.92
C THR A 122 13.81 14.81 -5.84
N LEU A 123 13.30 14.47 -4.65
CA LEU A 123 13.20 15.39 -3.52
C LEU A 123 14.58 15.84 -3.01
N HIS A 124 15.57 14.94 -3.03
CA HIS A 124 16.96 15.27 -2.70
C HIS A 124 17.58 16.25 -3.69
N SER A 125 17.31 16.07 -4.98
CA SER A 125 17.91 16.87 -6.06
C SER A 125 17.23 18.22 -6.28
N THR A 126 16.01 18.39 -5.76
CA THR A 126 15.26 19.64 -5.86
C THR A 126 15.80 20.68 -4.87
N PRO A 127 15.97 21.97 -5.23
CA PRO A 127 16.34 23.04 -4.29
C PRO A 127 15.33 23.22 -3.13
N GLU A 128 15.78 23.68 -1.96
CA GLU A 128 14.88 23.89 -0.80
C GLU A 128 13.83 24.97 -1.06
N SER A 129 14.19 26.04 -1.76
CA SER A 129 13.30 27.14 -2.13
C SER A 129 12.09 26.71 -2.98
N GLN A 130 12.18 25.57 -3.65
CA GLN A 130 11.10 25.04 -4.50
C GLN A 130 10.23 24.01 -3.77
N LEU A 131 10.68 23.49 -2.63
CA LEU A 131 9.87 22.57 -1.83
C LEU A 131 9.00 23.35 -0.87
N SER A 132 7.71 23.07 -0.89
CA SER A 132 6.74 23.76 -0.07
C SER A 132 5.71 22.82 0.55
N GLY A 133 5.45 23.07 1.83
CA GLY A 133 4.37 22.47 2.60
C GLY A 133 4.48 20.97 2.88
N TRP A 134 3.43 20.43 3.48
CA TRP A 134 3.28 18.99 3.75
C TRP A 134 3.23 18.14 2.47
N ASN A 135 3.02 18.76 1.30
CA ASN A 135 2.93 18.07 0.02
C ASN A 135 4.19 17.27 -0.32
N SER A 136 5.36 17.87 -0.06
CA SER A 136 6.67 17.26 -0.32
C SER A 136 6.87 15.93 0.45
N SER A 137 6.29 15.82 1.66
CA SER A 137 6.30 14.58 2.44
C SER A 137 5.46 13.47 1.79
N LEU A 138 4.38 13.83 1.08
CA LEU A 138 3.48 12.88 0.43
C LEU A 138 4.05 12.36 -0.90
N TRP A 139 4.95 13.11 -1.54
CA TRP A 139 5.67 12.65 -2.75
C TRP A 139 6.61 11.48 -2.46
N SER A 140 7.17 11.40 -1.25
CA SER A 140 8.03 10.28 -0.83
C SER A 140 7.28 8.95 -0.71
N PHE A 141 5.97 8.94 -0.96
CA PHE A 141 5.08 7.99 -0.32
C PHE A 141 4.03 7.31 -1.22
N PRO A 142 4.43 6.36 -2.11
CA PRO A 142 3.44 5.47 -2.68
C PRO A 142 3.76 4.02 -2.31
N SER A 143 3.19 3.56 -1.19
CA SER A 143 2.91 2.14 -0.93
C SER A 143 4.09 1.22 -0.53
N CYS A 144 5.28 1.77 -0.25
CA CYS A 144 6.46 0.98 0.17
C CYS A 144 6.19 -0.03 1.31
N PRO A 145 5.41 0.28 2.37
CA PRO A 145 5.07 -0.71 3.41
C PRO A 145 4.44 -2.00 2.86
N ALA A 146 3.63 -1.93 1.81
CA ALA A 146 3.02 -3.11 1.20
C ALA A 146 4.03 -4.01 0.49
N ALA A 147 5.06 -3.43 -0.14
CA ALA A 147 6.16 -4.19 -0.74
C ALA A 147 7.06 -4.81 0.33
N ILE A 148 7.34 -4.08 1.42
CA ILE A 148 8.15 -4.57 2.55
C ILE A 148 7.51 -5.82 3.18
N TYR A 149 6.21 -5.76 3.48
CA TYR A 149 5.49 -6.92 4.00
C TYR A 149 5.47 -8.09 3.00
N GLY A 150 5.36 -7.82 1.69
CA GLY A 150 5.40 -8.85 0.65
C GLY A 150 6.74 -9.59 0.61
N ILE A 151 7.84 -8.83 0.57
CA ILE A 151 9.21 -9.37 0.61
C ILE A 151 9.44 -10.13 1.91
N TRP A 152 9.03 -9.57 3.05
CA TRP A 152 9.19 -10.21 4.35
C TRP A 152 8.42 -11.54 4.42
N ILE A 153 7.15 -11.58 4.00
CA ILE A 153 6.36 -12.82 3.99
C ILE A 153 6.97 -13.84 3.02
N SER A 154 7.52 -13.40 1.89
CA SER A 154 8.23 -14.27 0.95
C SER A 154 9.43 -14.94 1.62
N LEU A 155 10.23 -14.19 2.37
CA LEU A 155 11.36 -14.73 3.14
C LEU A 155 10.87 -15.64 4.28
N ALA A 156 9.92 -15.17 5.07
CA ALA A 156 9.38 -15.89 6.22
C ALA A 156 8.68 -17.20 5.84
N SER A 157 8.11 -17.29 4.63
CA SER A 157 7.53 -18.54 4.12
C SER A 157 8.56 -19.67 3.98
N ARG A 158 9.85 -19.32 3.89
CA ARG A 158 10.98 -20.25 3.77
C ARG A 158 11.66 -20.55 5.09
N THR A 159 11.34 -19.82 6.16
CA THR A 159 11.94 -20.01 7.49
C THR A 159 11.08 -20.90 8.38
N LYS A 160 11.64 -21.36 9.49
CA LYS A 160 10.92 -22.17 10.50
C LYS A 160 10.27 -21.34 11.62
N LEU A 161 10.14 -20.03 11.43
CA LEU A 161 9.57 -19.13 12.44
C LEU A 161 8.09 -19.46 12.72
N THR A 162 7.67 -19.22 13.96
CA THR A 162 6.25 -19.33 14.34
C THR A 162 5.48 -18.13 13.79
N PRO A 163 4.15 -18.25 13.55
CA PRO A 163 3.32 -17.15 13.05
C PRO A 163 3.49 -15.83 13.83
N GLY A 164 3.57 -15.89 15.17
CA GLY A 164 3.76 -14.71 16.01
C GLY A 164 5.11 -14.02 15.76
N TRP A 165 6.20 -14.79 15.71
CA TRP A 165 7.53 -14.26 15.40
C TRP A 165 7.61 -13.71 13.97
N THR A 166 6.99 -14.37 13.00
CA THR A 166 6.89 -13.88 11.63
C THR A 166 6.23 -12.50 11.59
N LEU A 167 5.13 -12.30 12.30
CA LEU A 167 4.42 -11.02 12.31
C LEU A 167 5.19 -9.94 13.08
N GLY A 168 5.76 -10.28 14.24
CA GLY A 168 6.54 -9.35 15.05
C GLY A 168 7.79 -8.84 14.34
N LEU A 169 8.58 -9.74 13.74
CA LEU A 169 9.76 -9.37 12.97
C LEU A 169 9.40 -8.61 11.69
N GLY A 170 8.28 -8.95 11.04
CA GLY A 170 7.79 -8.22 9.88
C GLY A 170 7.41 -6.78 10.21
N LEU A 171 6.77 -6.56 11.35
CA LEU A 171 6.48 -5.23 11.86
C LEU A 171 7.76 -4.45 12.17
N LEU A 172 8.72 -5.07 12.88
CA LEU A 172 10.02 -4.45 13.17
C LEU A 172 10.76 -4.05 11.88
N TRP A 173 10.75 -4.92 10.86
CA TRP A 173 11.32 -4.62 9.54
C TRP A 173 10.63 -3.44 8.84
N ALA A 174 9.29 -3.39 8.85
CA ALA A 174 8.54 -2.29 8.28
C ALA A 174 8.81 -0.96 9.01
N CYS A 175 8.87 -0.99 10.35
CA CYS A 175 9.23 0.18 11.15
C CYS A 175 10.69 0.62 10.91
N ALA A 176 11.65 -0.30 10.84
CA ALA A 176 13.05 0.00 10.61
C ALA A 176 13.28 0.64 9.24
N ILE A 177 12.67 0.09 8.17
CA ILE A 177 12.76 0.69 6.84
C ILE A 177 12.03 2.04 6.82
N GLY A 178 10.85 2.14 7.44
CA GLY A 178 10.13 3.41 7.54
C GLY A 178 10.94 4.50 8.27
N ALA A 179 11.64 4.14 9.34
CA ALA A 179 12.56 5.02 10.05
C ALA A 179 13.77 5.39 9.19
N GLY A 180 14.33 4.45 8.44
CA GLY A 180 15.43 4.71 7.50
C GLY A 180 15.04 5.64 6.36
N VAL A 181 13.86 5.45 5.76
CA VAL A 181 13.29 6.37 4.76
C VAL A 181 13.04 7.74 5.38
N GLY A 182 12.45 7.78 6.58
CA GLY A 182 12.23 9.01 7.33
C GLY A 182 13.52 9.77 7.65
N TYR A 183 14.56 9.06 8.06
CA TYR A 183 15.89 9.61 8.28
C TYR A 183 16.50 10.13 6.98
N ALA A 184 16.38 9.39 5.87
CA ALA A 184 16.83 9.88 4.57
C ALA A 184 16.12 11.18 4.20
N VAL A 185 14.80 11.27 4.42
CA VAL A 185 14.04 12.51 4.23
C VAL A 185 14.47 13.62 5.20
N SER A 186 14.83 13.29 6.45
CA SER A 186 15.29 14.29 7.42
C SER A 186 16.65 14.86 7.09
N GLN A 187 17.55 14.03 6.53
CA GLN A 187 18.85 14.47 6.03
C GLN A 187 18.71 15.34 4.77
N ILE A 188 17.62 15.16 4.02
CA ILE A 188 17.32 16.02 2.88
C ILE A 188 16.86 17.38 3.40
N LYS A 189 15.72 17.47 4.11
CA LYS A 189 15.11 18.73 4.55
C LYS A 189 14.27 18.53 5.83
N GLY A 190 14.77 19.06 6.95
CA GLY A 190 14.44 18.59 8.31
C GLY A 190 12.98 18.64 8.78
N SER A 191 12.15 19.55 8.26
CA SER A 191 10.75 19.70 8.71
C SER A 191 9.77 18.66 8.12
N TYR A 192 10.12 18.04 6.98
CA TYR A 192 9.24 17.13 6.25
C TYR A 192 9.31 15.67 6.73
N ALA A 193 10.36 15.32 7.47
CA ALA A 193 10.62 13.96 7.91
C ALA A 193 9.60 13.42 8.90
N ILE A 194 9.09 14.29 9.79
CA ILE A 194 8.13 13.89 10.82
C ILE A 194 6.83 13.39 10.18
N GLY A 195 6.33 14.10 9.17
CA GLY A 195 5.15 13.70 8.41
C GLY A 195 5.35 12.37 7.68
N THR A 196 6.51 12.20 7.04
CA THR A 196 6.87 10.95 6.33
C THR A 196 6.99 9.77 7.30
N ILE A 197 7.70 9.93 8.42
CA ILE A 197 7.83 8.90 9.46
C ILE A 197 6.46 8.55 10.02
N GLY A 198 5.66 9.56 10.37
CA GLY A 198 4.31 9.39 10.90
C GLY A 198 3.43 8.56 9.96
N CYS A 199 3.44 8.84 8.66
CA CYS A 199 2.70 8.06 7.66
C CYS A 199 3.23 6.61 7.54
N TYR A 200 4.56 6.40 7.54
CA TYR A 200 5.17 5.07 7.49
C TYR A 200 4.77 4.21 8.68
N VAL A 201 4.90 4.77 9.88
CA VAL A 201 4.53 4.09 11.12
C VAL A 201 3.01 3.84 11.16
N ALA A 202 2.20 4.81 10.78
CA ALA A 202 0.75 4.67 10.75
C ALA A 202 0.30 3.54 9.81
N ILE A 203 0.94 3.37 8.65
CA ILE A 203 0.54 2.33 7.67
C ILE A 203 1.13 0.96 8.02
N ALA A 204 2.34 0.93 8.60
CA ALA A 204 3.02 -0.31 8.97
C ALA A 204 2.37 -0.98 10.18
N LEU A 205 1.78 -0.23 11.10
CA LEU A 205 1.20 -0.80 12.31
C LEU A 205 -0.16 -1.50 12.03
N PRO A 206 -0.48 -2.60 12.74
CA PRO A 206 -1.70 -3.35 12.53
C PRO A 206 -2.90 -2.74 13.28
N TRP A 207 -3.13 -1.44 13.11
CA TRP A 207 -4.17 -0.70 13.84
C TRP A 207 -5.55 -1.32 13.72
N GLY A 208 -5.87 -1.91 12.55
CA GLY A 208 -7.15 -2.58 12.31
C GLY A 208 -7.39 -3.83 13.17
N TYR A 209 -6.35 -4.42 13.77
CA TYR A 209 -6.47 -5.57 14.68
C TYR A 209 -6.26 -5.21 16.15
N ILE A 210 -5.47 -4.15 16.43
CA ILE A 210 -5.22 -3.66 17.79
C ILE A 210 -6.46 -2.90 18.32
N SER A 211 -7.27 -2.32 17.44
CA SER A 211 -8.35 -1.42 17.82
C SER A 211 -9.70 -2.14 17.93
N PHE A 212 -10.18 -2.30 19.16
CA PHE A 212 -11.61 -2.47 19.47
C PHE A 212 -12.45 -1.21 19.12
N LEU A 213 -11.82 -0.19 18.54
CA LEU A 213 -12.38 1.12 18.17
C LEU A 213 -12.35 1.27 16.64
N GLY A 214 -13.50 1.01 16.00
CA GLY A 214 -13.72 1.30 14.57
C GLY A 214 -13.26 2.69 14.08
N PRO A 215 -13.31 3.77 14.90
CA PRO A 215 -12.81 5.08 14.50
C PRO A 215 -11.32 5.13 14.16
N LEU A 216 -10.44 4.42 14.91
CA LEU A 216 -9.00 4.48 14.64
C LEU A 216 -8.65 3.85 13.29
N MET A 217 -9.32 2.76 12.93
CA MET A 217 -9.19 2.14 11.61
C MET A 217 -9.56 3.12 10.49
N LEU A 218 -10.66 3.86 10.64
CA LEU A 218 -11.07 4.86 9.65
C LEU A 218 -10.05 5.99 9.54
N VAL A 219 -9.51 6.46 10.66
CA VAL A 219 -8.44 7.47 10.69
C VAL A 219 -7.20 6.95 9.96
N THR A 220 -6.74 5.73 10.26
CA THR A 220 -5.60 5.12 9.55
C THR A 220 -5.87 5.04 8.06
N LEU A 221 -7.05 4.59 7.65
CA LEU A 221 -7.40 4.48 6.24
C LEU A 221 -7.38 5.83 5.53
N VAL A 222 -7.94 6.88 6.15
CA VAL A 222 -7.93 8.24 5.60
C VAL A 222 -6.49 8.73 5.46
N ILE A 223 -5.65 8.54 6.49
CA ILE A 223 -4.23 8.88 6.45
C ILE A 223 -3.55 8.13 5.31
N THR A 224 -3.80 6.83 5.13
CA THR A 224 -3.14 6.06 4.07
C THR A 224 -3.57 6.50 2.67
N VAL A 225 -4.87 6.72 2.46
CA VAL A 225 -5.38 7.22 1.18
C VAL A 225 -4.75 8.58 0.90
N PHE A 226 -4.77 9.49 1.86
CA PHE A 226 -4.18 10.81 1.73
C PHE A 226 -2.67 10.76 1.49
N ALA A 227 -1.93 9.88 2.18
CA ALA A 227 -0.50 9.67 1.97
C ALA A 227 -0.18 9.29 0.51
N ARG A 228 -1.06 8.51 -0.14
CA ARG A 228 -0.82 7.98 -1.49
C ARG A 228 -1.25 8.92 -2.60
N ILE A 229 -2.38 9.61 -2.44
CA ILE A 229 -2.95 10.48 -3.50
C ILE A 229 -2.82 11.98 -3.20
N GLY A 230 -2.64 12.35 -1.94
CA GLY A 230 -2.63 13.74 -1.48
C GLY A 230 -1.46 14.52 -2.07
N GLY A 231 -0.28 13.90 -2.22
CA GLY A 231 0.90 14.55 -2.82
C GLY A 231 0.65 15.09 -4.23
N VAL A 232 0.06 14.26 -5.07
CA VAL A 232 -0.23 14.61 -6.45
C VAL A 232 -1.45 15.53 -6.52
N ALA A 233 -2.52 15.24 -5.77
CA ALA A 233 -3.74 16.03 -5.78
C ALA A 233 -3.53 17.46 -5.24
N ALA A 234 -2.85 17.60 -4.10
CA ALA A 234 -2.55 18.91 -3.52
C ALA A 234 -1.52 19.67 -4.35
N GLY A 235 -0.52 19.00 -4.92
CA GLY A 235 0.42 19.60 -5.87
C GLY A 235 -0.25 20.15 -7.14
N ALA A 236 -1.24 19.42 -7.66
CA ALA A 236 -1.98 19.84 -8.85
C ALA A 236 -3.00 20.96 -8.58
N LEU A 237 -3.58 21.04 -7.37
CA LEU A 237 -4.63 22.01 -7.03
C LEU A 237 -4.12 23.27 -6.34
N SER A 238 -3.04 23.19 -5.57
CA SER A 238 -2.52 24.32 -4.80
C SER A 238 -1.45 25.07 -5.60
N PRO A 239 -1.56 26.41 -5.71
CA PRO A 239 -0.51 27.22 -6.32
C PRO A 239 0.79 27.13 -5.52
N ASP A 240 0.67 27.04 -4.19
CA ASP A 240 1.77 27.08 -3.24
C ASP A 240 2.39 25.72 -2.94
N ALA A 241 1.83 24.61 -3.47
CA ALA A 241 2.37 23.28 -3.23
C ALA A 241 3.44 22.90 -4.26
N TYR A 242 4.46 22.17 -3.80
CA TYR A 242 5.49 21.62 -4.67
C TYR A 242 4.85 20.71 -5.73
N PHE A 243 5.07 21.08 -6.99
CA PHE A 243 4.62 20.32 -8.14
C PHE A 243 5.48 20.63 -9.36
N PRO A 244 6.37 19.73 -9.78
CA PRO A 244 7.35 20.04 -10.83
C PRO A 244 6.74 20.10 -12.25
N PHE A 245 5.46 19.75 -12.42
CA PHE A 245 4.78 19.69 -13.73
C PHE A 245 3.78 20.82 -13.93
N CYS A 246 4.24 22.06 -14.16
CA CYS A 246 3.31 23.19 -14.29
C CYS A 246 2.21 23.00 -15.35
N ALA A 247 2.52 22.37 -16.49
CA ALA A 247 1.55 22.09 -17.56
C ALA A 247 0.41 21.14 -17.13
N LEU A 248 0.60 20.38 -16.05
CA LEU A 248 -0.39 19.44 -15.52
C LEU A 248 -1.11 19.99 -14.27
N LYS A 249 -0.83 21.22 -13.84
CA LYS A 249 -1.58 21.85 -12.74
C LYS A 249 -3.03 22.04 -13.15
N GLY A 250 -3.94 21.70 -12.26
CA GLY A 250 -5.37 21.88 -12.45
C GLY A 250 -6.22 20.68 -12.02
N PRO A 251 -7.55 20.88 -11.98
CA PRO A 251 -8.50 19.87 -11.52
C PRO A 251 -8.54 18.63 -12.42
N ALA A 252 -8.16 18.75 -13.70
CA ALA A 252 -8.14 17.64 -14.64
C ALA A 252 -7.19 16.52 -14.23
N LEU A 253 -6.04 16.85 -13.62
CA LEU A 253 -5.12 15.86 -13.07
C LEU A 253 -5.56 15.42 -11.67
N ALA A 254 -6.00 16.35 -10.81
CA ALA A 254 -6.31 16.04 -9.42
C ALA A 254 -7.55 15.15 -9.25
N ALA A 255 -8.61 15.39 -10.02
CA ALA A 255 -9.89 14.69 -9.87
C ALA A 255 -9.77 13.16 -10.04
N PRO A 256 -9.08 12.62 -11.07
CA PRO A 256 -8.83 11.18 -11.17
C PRO A 256 -8.10 10.59 -9.96
N TYR A 257 -7.10 11.28 -9.41
CA TYR A 257 -6.38 10.81 -8.22
C TYR A 257 -7.28 10.76 -6.99
N ILE A 258 -8.07 11.81 -6.76
CA ILE A 258 -9.02 11.87 -5.64
C ILE A 258 -10.08 10.78 -5.77
N ALA A 259 -10.68 10.62 -6.95
CA ALA A 259 -11.68 9.59 -7.21
C ALA A 259 -11.12 8.19 -6.97
N MET A 260 -9.93 7.91 -7.49
CA MET A 260 -9.27 6.61 -7.31
C MET A 260 -8.86 6.36 -5.86
N GLY A 261 -8.45 7.39 -5.11
CA GLY A 261 -8.22 7.29 -3.67
C GLY A 261 -9.49 6.94 -2.90
N GLY A 262 -10.61 7.60 -3.23
CA GLY A 262 -11.93 7.31 -2.64
C GLY A 262 -12.37 5.87 -2.91
N ILE A 263 -12.29 5.40 -4.17
CA ILE A 263 -12.59 4.02 -4.54
C ILE A 263 -11.68 3.04 -3.77
N THR A 264 -10.38 3.33 -3.70
CA THR A 264 -9.42 2.50 -2.96
C THR A 264 -9.79 2.40 -1.49
N GLY A 265 -10.17 3.51 -0.85
CA GLY A 265 -10.59 3.53 0.55
C GLY A 265 -11.82 2.65 0.80
N VAL A 266 -12.88 2.82 0.01
CA VAL A 266 -14.12 2.05 0.12
C VAL A 266 -13.88 0.55 -0.09
N LEU A 267 -13.11 0.18 -1.11
CA LEU A 267 -12.81 -1.22 -1.40
C LEU A 267 -11.90 -1.86 -0.35
N SER A 268 -11.02 -1.07 0.28
CA SER A 268 -10.20 -1.54 1.40
C SER A 268 -11.07 -1.87 2.63
N LEU A 269 -12.05 -1.02 2.95
CA LEU A 269 -13.01 -1.29 4.03
C LEU A 269 -13.81 -2.56 3.76
N PHE A 270 -14.34 -2.70 2.55
CA PHE A 270 -15.07 -3.89 2.16
C PHE A 270 -14.24 -5.17 2.34
N ALA A 271 -12.99 -5.17 1.86
CA ALA A 271 -12.09 -6.31 2.03
C ALA A 271 -11.71 -6.57 3.50
N PHE A 272 -11.56 -5.52 4.31
CA PHE A 272 -11.29 -5.63 5.74
C PHE A 272 -12.42 -6.36 6.48
N PHE A 273 -13.66 -5.88 6.35
CA PHE A 273 -14.80 -6.53 7.02
C PHE A 273 -14.98 -7.97 6.56
N ARG A 274 -14.77 -8.23 5.26
CA ARG A 274 -14.80 -9.59 4.72
C ARG A 274 -13.71 -10.48 5.32
N SER A 275 -12.49 -9.97 5.49
CA SER A 275 -11.39 -10.75 6.07
C SER A 275 -11.64 -11.08 7.53
N LEU A 276 -12.20 -10.14 8.30
CA LEU A 276 -12.62 -10.39 9.68
C LEU A 276 -13.64 -11.52 9.77
N MET A 277 -14.70 -11.47 8.97
CA MET A 277 -15.73 -12.53 8.93
C MET A 277 -15.13 -13.89 8.55
N ALA A 278 -14.24 -13.92 7.55
CA ALA A 278 -13.61 -15.16 7.11
C ALA A 278 -12.69 -15.78 8.18
N VAL A 279 -11.96 -14.95 8.92
CA VAL A 279 -11.10 -15.41 10.02
C VAL A 279 -11.93 -15.88 11.22
N ALA A 280 -13.02 -15.18 11.56
CA ALA A 280 -13.93 -15.58 12.64
C ALA A 280 -14.59 -16.93 12.35
N GLY A 281 -15.21 -17.09 11.17
CA GLY A 281 -15.86 -18.35 10.79
C GLY A 281 -14.87 -19.52 10.63
N GLY A 282 -13.63 -19.23 10.23
CA GLY A 282 -12.57 -20.25 10.16
C GLY A 282 -12.14 -20.78 11.53
N LYS A 283 -12.13 -19.93 12.57
CA LYS A 283 -11.85 -20.35 13.95
C LYS A 283 -12.95 -21.25 14.49
N GLU A 284 -14.22 -20.89 14.27
CA GLU A 284 -15.37 -21.69 14.73
C GLU A 284 -15.37 -23.10 14.14
N ARG A 285 -15.09 -23.24 12.83
CA ARG A 285 -15.01 -24.55 12.17
C ARG A 285 -13.89 -25.43 12.74
N ARG A 286 -12.71 -24.86 13.05
CA ARG A 286 -11.61 -25.63 13.66
C ARG A 286 -11.95 -26.10 15.07
N VAL A 287 -12.62 -25.25 15.86
CA VAL A 287 -13.07 -25.61 17.22
C VAL A 287 -14.14 -26.70 17.19
N GLN A 288 -15.07 -26.65 16.23
CA GLN A 288 -16.05 -27.72 16.03
C GLN A 288 -15.39 -29.03 15.58
N GLN A 289 -14.44 -28.97 14.65
CA GLN A 289 -13.71 -30.15 14.18
C GLN A 289 -12.85 -30.78 15.29
N SER A 290 -12.21 -29.98 16.14
CA SER A 290 -11.45 -30.52 17.28
C SER A 290 -12.34 -31.11 18.38
N ARG A 291 -13.59 -30.66 18.49
CA ARG A 291 -14.58 -31.22 19.44
C ARG A 291 -15.25 -32.49 18.90
N GLY A 292 -15.47 -32.58 17.59
CA GLY A 292 -16.06 -33.76 16.94
C GLY A 292 -15.14 -34.99 16.92
N VAL A 293 -13.82 -34.82 17.06
CA VAL A 293 -12.84 -35.92 17.11
C VAL A 293 -12.75 -36.57 18.50
N VAL A 294 -13.44 -36.04 19.53
CA VAL A 294 -13.36 -36.53 20.92
C VAL A 294 -14.48 -37.54 21.27
N VAL A 295 -15.37 -37.89 20.34
CA VAL A 295 -16.56 -38.73 20.65
C VAL A 295 -16.43 -40.20 20.23
N ASP A 296 -15.39 -40.58 19.49
CA ASP A 296 -15.14 -42.00 19.16
C ASP A 296 -13.95 -42.54 19.97
N GLY A 297 -14.23 -42.89 21.23
CA GLY A 297 -13.31 -43.56 22.15
C GLY A 297 -14.06 -44.56 23.02
#